data_AF-A0A2A7D236-F1
#
_entry.id   AF-A0A2A7D236-F1
#
_cell.length_a   1.000
_cell.length_b   1.000
_cell.length_c   1.000
_cell.angle_alpha   90.00
_cell.angle_beta   90.00
_cell.angle_gamma   90.00
#
_symmetry.space_group_name_H-M   'P 1'
#
loop_
_entity.id
_entity.type
_entity.pdbx_description
1 polymer ?
#
loop_
_entity_poly.entity_id
_entity_poly.type
_entity_poly.pdbx_seq_one_letter_code
_entity_poly.pdbx_strand_id
1 'polypeptide(L)'
;MSGEKLSQEQIDALLKAVNEGEEMPAFAQEAGKQEKFQEYDFNRPEKFGVEHLRSLQAIASTFGKQTSQTLSARMRIPIELDPSTVEQVPFTSEYVEKMPKDYYLYCVIDLGLPELGEIVIEIDLAFVIYIHECWLGGDSKRNFTMRRPLTAFEFLTLDNIFMLLCKNLEQSFESVVAIEPKFVTTETDPNALKITTASDIISLLNVNMKTEFWDTTVRIGIPFLSVEEIMDKLTSENIVEHSSDKRKKYTSEVEVKVNQVYKPVHVAIGEQKMTMGDIEQIEEGDIIPLHTKVSDELLGYVDGKHKFNCFIGKDGTRKALLFKSFVE
;
A
#
# COMPACT_ATOMS: atom_id res chain seq x y z
N MET A 1 36.14 -20.51 16.95
CA MET A 1 37.39 -21.16 16.44
C MET A 1 37.81 -20.41 15.19
N SER A 2 39.12 -20.20 15.02
CA SER A 2 39.72 -19.48 13.89
C SER A 2 39.09 -19.93 12.56
N GLY A 3 38.55 -19.00 11.77
CA GLY A 3 38.09 -19.31 10.42
C GLY A 3 39.23 -19.95 9.65
N GLU A 4 39.06 -21.19 9.20
CA GLU A 4 40.01 -21.87 8.34
C GLU A 4 40.17 -21.05 7.06
N LYS A 5 41.23 -20.24 7.02
CA LYS A 5 41.68 -19.61 5.80
C LYS A 5 42.13 -20.74 4.88
N LEU A 6 41.44 -20.89 3.75
CA LEU A 6 41.86 -21.78 2.66
C LEU A 6 43.35 -21.57 2.38
N SER A 7 44.10 -22.66 2.26
CA SER A 7 45.52 -22.56 1.93
C SER A 7 45.68 -21.98 0.53
N GLN A 8 46.81 -21.31 0.28
CA GLN A 8 47.07 -20.66 -1.01
C GLN A 8 46.98 -21.67 -2.18
N GLU A 9 47.36 -22.92 -1.94
CA GLU A 9 47.26 -24.03 -2.90
C GLU A 9 45.80 -24.38 -3.25
N GLN A 10 44.87 -24.28 -2.29
CA GLN A 10 43.45 -24.52 -2.51
C GLN A 10 42.79 -23.39 -3.32
N ILE A 11 43.25 -22.15 -3.12
CA ILE A 11 42.78 -20.98 -3.88
C ILE A 11 43.20 -21.10 -5.35
N ASP A 12 44.45 -21.48 -5.61
CA ASP A 12 44.96 -21.65 -6.97
C ASP A 12 44.28 -22.82 -7.71
N ALA A 13 43.96 -23.91 -7.00
CA ALA A 13 43.21 -25.02 -7.56
C ALA A 13 41.78 -24.64 -7.97
N LEU A 14 41.09 -23.81 -7.17
CA LEU A 14 39.76 -23.31 -7.48
C LEU A 14 39.76 -22.34 -8.66
N LEU A 15 40.71 -21.40 -8.70
CA LEU A 15 40.86 -20.45 -9.82
C LEU A 15 41.13 -21.16 -11.14
N LYS A 16 41.92 -22.23 -11.10
CA LYS A 16 42.24 -23.02 -12.29
C LYS A 16 41.02 -23.80 -12.80
N ALA A 17 40.28 -24.46 -11.91
CA ALA A 17 39.05 -25.18 -12.27
C ALA A 17 37.99 -24.25 -12.88
N VAL A 18 37.84 -23.02 -12.37
CA VAL A 18 36.91 -22.02 -12.91
C VAL A 18 37.32 -21.51 -14.29
N ASN A 19 38.62 -21.30 -14.54
CA ASN A 19 39.11 -20.79 -15.82
C ASN A 19 39.18 -21.86 -16.92
N GLU A 20 39.47 -23.12 -16.56
CA GLU A 20 39.63 -24.23 -17.52
C GLU A 20 38.33 -25.03 -17.73
N GLY A 21 37.30 -24.80 -16.90
CA GLY A 21 36.00 -25.47 -17.00
C GLY A 21 36.05 -26.96 -16.58
N GLU A 22 37.07 -27.36 -15.82
CA GLU A 22 37.24 -28.71 -15.30
C GLU A 22 36.36 -28.97 -14.05
N GLU A 23 36.16 -30.24 -13.70
CA GLU A 23 35.37 -30.64 -12.54
C GLU A 23 35.95 -30.08 -11.22
N MET A 24 35.06 -29.54 -10.37
CA MET A 24 35.42 -28.96 -9.08
C MET A 24 36.12 -29.99 -8.16
N PRO A 25 37.23 -29.62 -7.49
CA PRO A 25 38.00 -30.54 -6.65
C PRO A 25 37.19 -31.06 -5.44
N ALA A 26 37.47 -32.29 -5.00
CA ALA A 26 36.68 -33.02 -4.00
C ALA A 26 36.46 -32.27 -2.66
N PHE A 27 37.41 -31.44 -2.23
CA PHE A 27 37.27 -30.63 -1.01
C PHE A 27 36.17 -29.55 -1.13
N ALA A 28 35.90 -29.06 -2.34
CA ALA A 28 34.83 -28.10 -2.60
C ALA A 28 33.45 -28.77 -2.62
N GLN A 29 33.38 -30.08 -2.90
CA GLN A 29 32.15 -30.87 -2.84
C GLN A 29 31.78 -31.26 -1.39
N GLU A 30 32.76 -31.44 -0.50
CA GLU A 30 32.52 -31.70 0.93
C GLU A 30 32.02 -30.46 1.69
N ALA A 31 32.41 -29.25 1.28
CA ALA A 31 31.91 -28.00 1.86
C ALA A 31 30.39 -27.78 1.66
N GLY A 32 29.79 -28.41 0.64
CA GLY A 32 28.35 -28.34 0.39
C GLY A 32 27.50 -29.28 1.27
N LYS A 33 28.13 -30.19 2.04
CA LYS A 33 27.45 -31.22 2.85
C LYS A 33 27.48 -30.96 4.35
N GLN A 34 28.11 -29.88 4.82
CA GLN A 34 27.94 -29.47 6.21
C GLN A 34 26.54 -28.88 6.39
N GLU A 35 25.75 -29.46 7.30
CA GLU A 35 24.52 -28.84 7.79
C GLU A 35 24.84 -27.38 8.11
N LYS A 36 24.04 -26.44 7.58
CA LYS A 36 24.20 -25.01 7.85
C LYS A 36 23.95 -24.78 9.35
N PHE A 37 24.99 -24.93 10.16
CA PHE A 37 24.98 -24.46 11.53
C PHE A 37 24.98 -22.93 11.49
N GLN A 38 23.89 -22.33 11.94
CA GLN A 38 23.81 -20.90 12.16
C GLN A 38 24.43 -20.62 13.54
N GLU A 39 25.52 -19.87 13.58
CA GLU A 39 26.19 -19.50 14.84
C GLU A 39 25.24 -18.61 15.66
N TYR A 40 24.72 -19.12 16.77
CA TYR A 40 23.80 -18.40 17.66
C TYR A 40 24.58 -17.62 18.71
N ASP A 41 24.54 -16.29 18.63
CA ASP A 41 25.18 -15.41 19.60
C ASP A 41 24.28 -15.22 20.82
N PHE A 42 24.61 -15.88 21.94
CA PHE A 42 23.87 -15.78 23.20
C PHE A 42 23.82 -14.36 23.79
N ASN A 43 24.69 -13.44 23.33
CA ASN A 43 24.63 -12.03 23.73
C ASN A 43 23.63 -11.21 22.88
N ARG A 44 23.08 -11.80 21.81
CA ARG A 44 22.07 -11.23 20.92
C ARG A 44 20.84 -12.15 20.90
N PRO A 45 20.05 -12.19 21.97
CA PRO A 45 18.86 -13.02 21.99
C PRO A 45 17.93 -12.60 20.85
N GLU A 46 17.58 -13.54 19.97
CA GLU A 46 16.56 -13.35 18.94
C GLU A 46 15.19 -13.21 19.63
N LYS A 47 14.81 -11.97 19.92
CA LYS A 47 13.51 -11.68 20.57
C LYS A 47 12.35 -11.80 19.58
N PHE A 48 12.56 -11.47 18.31
CA PHE A 48 11.57 -11.69 17.27
C PHE A 48 11.81 -13.04 16.56
N GLY A 49 10.88 -13.97 16.75
CA GLY A 49 10.78 -15.17 15.94
C GLY A 49 10.45 -14.86 14.46
N VAL A 50 10.72 -15.84 13.59
CA VAL A 50 10.56 -15.72 12.12
C VAL A 50 9.12 -15.34 11.72
N GLU A 51 8.11 -15.88 12.38
CA GLU A 51 6.70 -15.58 12.11
C GLU A 51 6.34 -14.13 12.49
N HIS A 52 6.93 -13.61 13.57
CA HIS A 52 6.74 -12.22 13.98
C HIS A 52 7.38 -11.27 12.97
N LEU A 53 8.60 -11.56 12.52
CA LEU A 53 9.29 -10.78 11.49
C LEU A 53 8.50 -10.78 10.17
N ARG A 54 7.94 -11.92 9.76
CA ARG A 54 7.07 -11.99 8.58
C ARG A 54 5.81 -11.13 8.74
N SER A 55 5.23 -11.13 9.93
CA SER A 55 4.06 -10.32 10.23
C SER A 55 4.38 -8.82 10.19
N LEU A 56 5.49 -8.41 10.79
CA LEU A 56 5.99 -7.03 10.73
C LEU A 56 6.33 -6.61 9.29
N GLN A 57 6.90 -7.51 8.48
CA GLN A 57 7.14 -7.27 7.06
C GLN A 57 5.84 -7.03 6.27
N ALA A 58 4.75 -7.73 6.60
CA ALA A 58 3.44 -7.51 6.00
C ALA A 58 2.84 -6.15 6.40
N ILE A 59 3.03 -5.73 7.66
CA ILE A 59 2.67 -4.38 8.14
C ILE A 59 3.45 -3.33 7.34
N ALA A 60 4.77 -3.49 7.21
CA ALA A 60 5.62 -2.57 6.45
C ALA A 60 5.23 -2.46 4.97
N SER A 61 4.89 -3.60 4.35
CA SER A 61 4.42 -3.64 2.96
C SER A 61 3.10 -2.89 2.80
N THR A 62 2.16 -3.05 3.73
CA THR A 62 0.88 -2.33 3.74
C THR A 62 1.09 -0.84 3.94
N PHE A 63 1.93 -0.46 4.90
CA PHE A 63 2.29 0.93 5.19
C PHE A 63 2.96 1.59 3.98
N GLY A 64 3.91 0.89 3.36
CA GLY A 64 4.61 1.37 2.18
C GLY A 64 3.64 1.61 1.03
N LYS A 65 2.72 0.67 0.79
CA LYS A 65 1.69 0.78 -0.25
C LYS A 65 0.79 2.00 -0.05
N GLN A 66 0.30 2.24 1.16
CA GLN A 66 -0.55 3.39 1.45
C GLN A 66 0.22 4.71 1.35
N THR A 67 1.47 4.71 1.83
CA THR A 67 2.35 5.87 1.80
C THR A 67 2.71 6.24 0.37
N SER A 68 3.11 5.28 -0.47
CA SER A 68 3.42 5.51 -1.88
C SER A 68 2.21 5.98 -2.68
N GLN A 69 1.02 5.41 -2.44
CA GLN A 69 -0.22 5.87 -3.08
C GLN A 69 -0.54 7.31 -2.74
N THR A 70 -0.41 7.68 -1.46
CA THR A 70 -0.72 9.05 -1.00
C THR A 70 0.31 10.06 -1.52
N LEU A 71 1.59 9.71 -1.46
CA LEU A 71 2.69 10.51 -2.01
C LEU A 71 2.55 10.68 -3.53
N SER A 72 2.27 9.60 -4.25
CA SER A 72 2.05 9.59 -5.71
C SER A 72 0.90 10.51 -6.10
N ALA A 73 -0.23 10.44 -5.40
CA ALA A 73 -1.38 11.32 -5.63
C ALA A 73 -1.04 12.80 -5.40
N ARG A 74 -0.26 13.13 -4.35
CA ARG A 74 0.11 14.53 -4.04
C ARG A 74 1.18 15.08 -4.97
N MET A 75 2.20 14.29 -5.31
CA MET A 75 3.34 14.71 -6.15
C MET A 75 3.10 14.52 -7.65
N ARG A 76 2.01 13.82 -8.02
CA ARG A 76 1.61 13.52 -9.41
C ARG A 76 2.67 12.77 -10.20
N ILE A 77 3.42 11.90 -9.52
CA ILE A 77 4.40 10.99 -10.12
C ILE A 77 4.15 9.57 -9.61
N PRO A 78 4.20 8.54 -10.47
CA PRO A 78 4.08 7.17 -10.03
C PRO A 78 5.28 6.82 -9.13
N ILE A 79 5.00 6.20 -7.98
CA ILE A 79 6.01 5.71 -7.04
C ILE A 79 5.84 4.20 -6.96
N GLU A 80 6.89 3.49 -7.31
CA GLU A 80 6.97 2.04 -7.20
C GLU A 80 7.55 1.65 -5.85
N LEU A 81 7.16 0.47 -5.37
CA LEU A 81 7.66 -0.11 -4.13
C LEU A 81 8.40 -1.39 -4.43
N ASP A 82 9.59 -1.51 -3.85
CA ASP A 82 10.27 -2.80 -3.81
C ASP A 82 9.82 -3.60 -2.57
N PRO A 83 10.00 -4.94 -2.58
CA PRO A 83 9.64 -5.76 -1.43
C PRO A 83 10.30 -5.26 -0.15
N SER A 84 9.49 -4.98 0.87
CA SER A 84 9.99 -4.55 2.16
C SER A 84 10.88 -5.62 2.78
N THR A 85 11.99 -5.23 3.39
CA THR A 85 12.86 -6.15 4.13
C THR A 85 12.74 -5.90 5.62
N VAL A 86 13.00 -6.94 6.42
CA VAL A 86 12.97 -6.87 7.88
C VAL A 86 14.25 -7.45 8.43
N GLU A 87 14.85 -6.73 9.38
CA GLU A 87 15.98 -7.20 10.16
C GLU A 87 15.75 -6.88 11.65
N GLN A 88 16.42 -7.60 12.54
CA GLN A 88 16.43 -7.29 13.97
C GLN A 88 17.85 -7.00 14.41
N VAL A 89 18.05 -5.90 15.13
CA VAL A 89 19.37 -5.47 15.59
C VAL A 89 19.29 -4.94 17.03
N PRO A 90 20.36 -5.03 17.81
CA PRO A 90 20.49 -4.28 19.07
C PRO A 90 20.32 -2.77 18.87
N PHE A 91 19.51 -2.12 19.71
CA PHE A 91 19.16 -0.71 19.57
C PHE A 91 20.39 0.21 19.64
N THR A 92 21.24 0.09 20.64
CA THR A 92 22.37 1.03 20.80
C THR A 92 23.51 0.74 19.83
N SER A 93 24.07 -0.47 19.90
CA SER A 93 25.33 -0.80 19.23
C SER A 93 25.23 -1.00 17.71
N GLU A 94 24.03 -1.26 17.19
CA GLU A 94 23.82 -1.60 15.79
C GLU A 94 22.86 -0.64 15.08
N TYR A 95 21.92 -0.02 15.79
CA TYR A 95 21.08 1.04 15.24
C TYR A 95 21.63 2.45 15.55
N VAL A 96 21.62 2.90 16.81
CA VAL A 96 22.00 4.28 17.16
C VAL A 96 23.44 4.63 16.77
N GLU A 97 24.41 3.78 17.09
CA GLU A 97 25.84 4.05 16.85
C GLU A 97 26.23 4.01 15.36
N LYS A 98 25.49 3.25 14.54
CA LYS A 98 25.79 3.11 13.11
C LYS A 98 25.12 4.16 12.23
N MET A 99 24.12 4.87 12.76
CA MET A 99 23.40 5.85 11.98
C MET A 99 24.13 7.19 11.89
N PRO A 100 24.22 7.80 10.70
CA PRO A 100 24.79 9.13 10.53
C PRO A 100 23.90 10.19 11.18
N LYS A 101 24.52 11.11 11.91
CA LYS A 101 23.84 12.29 12.47
C LYS A 101 23.41 13.25 11.36
N ASP A 102 22.26 13.90 11.52
CA ASP A 102 21.73 14.94 10.63
C ASP A 102 21.49 14.51 9.18
N TYR A 103 21.40 13.20 8.92
CA TYR A 103 21.04 12.66 7.61
C TYR A 103 19.56 12.31 7.52
N TYR A 104 19.00 11.85 8.63
CA TYR A 104 17.63 11.39 8.73
C TYR A 104 16.84 12.24 9.72
N LEU A 105 15.55 12.34 9.46
CA LEU A 105 14.55 12.79 10.42
C LEU A 105 13.95 11.56 11.08
N TYR A 106 14.12 11.45 12.39
CA TYR A 106 13.54 10.39 13.21
C TYR A 106 12.23 10.90 13.81
N CYS A 107 11.11 10.34 13.37
CA CYS A 107 9.77 10.69 13.82
C CYS A 107 9.32 9.68 14.87
N VAL A 108 9.21 10.10 16.12
CA VAL A 108 8.74 9.25 17.22
C VAL A 108 7.21 9.25 17.22
N ILE A 109 6.62 8.06 17.20
CA ILE A 109 5.18 7.85 17.16
C ILE A 109 4.80 6.87 18.27
N ASP A 110 3.92 7.29 19.16
CA ASP A 110 3.25 6.44 20.14
C ASP A 110 2.13 5.67 19.43
N LEU A 111 2.05 4.35 19.63
CA LEU A 111 1.01 3.51 19.04
C LEU A 111 -0.37 3.72 19.71
N GLY A 112 -0.43 4.42 20.84
CA GLY A 112 -1.65 4.96 21.44
C GLY A 112 -2.45 3.99 22.30
N LEU A 113 -2.01 2.73 22.43
CA LEU A 113 -2.56 1.77 23.37
C LEU A 113 -1.69 1.68 24.63
N PRO A 114 -2.26 1.54 25.83
CA PRO A 114 -1.48 1.46 27.07
C PRO A 114 -0.47 0.29 27.13
N GLU A 115 -0.75 -0.77 26.38
CA GLU A 115 0.06 -1.99 26.27
C GLU A 115 1.16 -1.89 25.20
N LEU A 116 1.12 -0.82 24.37
CA LEU A 116 2.07 -0.59 23.29
C LEU A 116 2.96 0.61 23.62
N GLY A 117 4.16 0.58 23.05
CA GLY A 117 5.14 1.64 23.22
C GLY A 117 5.28 2.54 22.00
N GLU A 118 6.37 3.31 22.02
CA GLU A 118 6.75 4.20 20.92
C GLU A 118 7.54 3.46 19.84
N ILE A 119 7.35 3.86 18.59
CA ILE A 119 8.14 3.43 17.44
C ILE A 119 8.80 4.65 16.79
N VAL A 120 9.77 4.41 15.91
CA VAL A 120 10.42 5.47 15.15
C VAL A 120 10.23 5.24 13.65
N ILE A 121 9.80 6.27 12.93
CA ILE A 121 9.87 6.31 11.47
C ILE A 121 11.04 7.20 11.08
N GLU A 122 11.95 6.63 10.31
CA GLU A 122 13.15 7.30 9.82
C GLU A 122 12.99 7.64 8.34
N ILE A 123 13.23 8.91 8.01
CA ILE A 123 13.07 9.45 6.65
C ILE A 123 14.31 10.27 6.30
N ASP A 124 14.86 10.11 5.09
CA ASP A 124 15.97 10.95 4.61
C ASP A 124 15.55 12.43 4.62
N LEU A 125 16.35 13.30 5.23
CA LEU A 125 16.08 14.73 5.28
C LEU A 125 15.98 15.37 3.88
N ALA A 126 16.78 14.90 2.91
CA ALA A 126 16.67 15.37 1.53
C ALA A 126 15.32 15.00 0.92
N PHE A 127 14.76 13.85 1.28
CA PHE A 127 13.44 13.43 0.84
C PHE A 127 12.33 14.26 1.51
N VAL A 128 12.46 14.57 2.81
CA VAL A 128 11.53 15.47 3.52
C VAL A 128 11.48 16.86 2.87
N ILE A 129 12.64 17.46 2.59
CA ILE A 129 12.74 18.77 1.93
C ILE A 129 12.13 18.70 0.52
N TYR A 130 12.44 17.63 -0.22
CA TYR A 130 11.86 17.40 -1.54
C TYR A 130 10.32 17.29 -1.52
N ILE A 131 9.73 16.56 -0.56
CA ILE A 131 8.27 16.46 -0.40
C ILE A 131 7.68 17.85 -0.14
N HIS A 132 8.31 18.62 0.75
CA HIS A 132 7.90 19.99 1.06
C HIS A 132 7.86 20.88 -0.19
N GLU A 133 8.95 20.89 -0.97
CA GLU A 133 9.04 21.68 -2.20
C GLU A 133 7.98 21.24 -3.22
N CYS A 134 7.75 19.93 -3.40
CA CYS A 134 6.73 19.43 -4.32
C CYS A 134 5.31 19.85 -3.89
N TRP A 135 4.99 19.82 -2.60
CA TRP A 135 3.67 20.23 -2.11
C TRP A 135 3.40 21.72 -2.25
N LEU A 136 4.46 22.54 -2.30
CA LEU A 136 4.38 23.96 -2.61
C LEU A 136 4.40 24.26 -4.13
N GLY A 137 4.35 23.24 -4.97
CA GLY A 137 4.30 23.37 -6.43
C GLY A 137 5.66 23.31 -7.13
N GLY A 138 6.71 22.88 -6.43
CA GLY A 138 8.02 22.59 -7.00
C GLY A 138 7.99 21.39 -7.96
N ASP A 139 9.06 21.26 -8.75
CA ASP A 139 9.19 20.17 -9.73
C ASP A 139 9.47 18.83 -9.03
N SER A 140 8.64 17.84 -9.32
CA SER A 140 8.73 16.47 -8.80
C SER A 140 9.58 15.56 -9.70
N LYS A 141 9.96 16.00 -10.91
CA LYS A 141 10.75 15.20 -11.86
C LYS A 141 12.24 15.48 -11.78
N ARG A 142 12.79 15.42 -10.57
CA ARG A 142 14.20 15.68 -10.29
C ARG A 142 14.72 14.79 -9.19
N ASN A 143 16.04 14.65 -9.13
CA ASN A 143 16.70 14.03 -8.00
C ASN A 143 16.81 15.01 -6.81
N PHE A 144 16.98 14.49 -5.60
CA PHE A 144 17.21 15.26 -4.37
C PHE A 144 18.49 14.79 -3.69
N THR A 145 19.32 15.75 -3.27
CA THR A 145 20.61 15.46 -2.63
C THR A 145 20.91 16.36 -1.44
N MET A 146 20.16 17.46 -1.28
CA MET A 146 20.41 18.46 -0.27
C MET A 146 19.89 18.00 1.09
N ARG A 147 20.81 17.70 2.01
CA ARG A 147 20.50 17.50 3.43
C ARG A 147 20.91 18.74 4.21
N ARG A 148 19.98 19.30 4.96
CA ARG A 148 20.22 20.42 5.88
C ARG A 148 19.19 20.39 7.01
N PRO A 149 19.45 21.11 8.11
CA PRO A 149 18.42 21.36 9.12
C PRO A 149 17.17 21.98 8.48
N LEU A 150 16.01 21.52 8.96
CA LEU A 150 14.72 22.00 8.51
C LEU A 150 14.46 23.41 9.07
N THR A 151 13.86 24.25 8.24
CA THR A 151 13.36 25.57 8.58
C THR A 151 12.00 25.47 9.25
N ALA A 152 11.58 26.54 9.94
CA ALA A 152 10.25 26.61 10.56
C ALA A 152 9.10 26.37 9.55
N PHE A 153 9.27 26.77 8.28
CA PHE A 153 8.25 26.54 7.24
C PHE A 153 8.15 25.08 6.81
N GLU A 154 9.28 24.35 6.80
CA GLU A 154 9.27 22.92 6.51
C GLU A 154 8.61 22.12 7.63
N PHE A 155 8.81 22.53 8.89
CA PHE A 155 8.09 21.95 10.03
C PHE A 155 6.56 22.10 9.93
N LEU A 156 6.04 23.19 9.35
CA LEU A 156 4.59 23.31 9.11
C LEU A 156 4.06 22.27 8.11
N THR A 157 4.91 21.80 7.20
CA THR A 157 4.55 20.76 6.24
C THR A 157 4.67 19.37 6.84
N LEU A 158 5.57 19.22 7.82
CA LEU A 158 5.74 17.98 8.56
C LEU A 158 4.48 17.57 9.33
N ASP A 159 3.70 18.50 9.89
CA ASP A 159 2.43 18.15 10.55
C ASP A 159 1.50 17.34 9.63
N ASN A 160 1.42 17.75 8.37
CA ASN A 160 0.63 17.04 7.35
C ASN A 160 1.24 15.68 6.98
N ILE A 161 2.57 15.55 7.04
CA ILE A 161 3.28 14.28 6.85
C ILE A 161 3.00 13.38 8.05
N PHE A 162 3.10 13.86 9.28
CA PHE A 162 2.88 13.06 10.49
C PHE A 162 1.45 12.54 10.58
N MET A 163 0.45 13.36 10.27
CA MET A 163 -0.95 12.90 10.19
C MET A 163 -1.12 11.78 9.15
N LEU A 164 -0.44 11.89 8.01
CA LEU A 164 -0.44 10.86 6.97
C LEU A 164 0.24 9.58 7.46
N LEU A 165 1.41 9.69 8.11
CA LEU A 165 2.14 8.54 8.65
C LEU A 165 1.33 7.82 9.72
N CYS A 166 0.73 8.55 10.67
CA CYS A 166 -0.10 7.98 11.72
C CYS A 166 -1.32 7.24 11.14
N LYS A 167 -2.00 7.84 10.16
CA LYS A 167 -3.14 7.20 9.49
C LYS A 167 -2.74 5.93 8.73
N ASN A 168 -1.60 5.94 8.05
CA ASN A 168 -1.12 4.77 7.32
C ASN A 168 -0.66 3.67 8.29
N LEU A 169 -0.06 4.03 9.43
CA LEU A 169 0.26 3.07 10.49
C LEU A 169 -1.00 2.42 11.05
N GLU A 170 -2.04 3.21 11.39
CA GLU A 170 -3.33 2.71 11.88
C GLU A 170 -3.90 1.64 10.94
N GLN A 171 -3.97 1.94 9.64
CA GLN A 171 -4.48 1.00 8.65
C GLN A 171 -3.59 -0.24 8.44
N SER A 172 -2.29 -0.11 8.69
CA SER A 172 -1.32 -1.21 8.52
C SER A 172 -1.34 -2.20 9.68
N PHE A 173 -1.64 -1.71 10.89
CA PHE A 173 -1.79 -2.54 12.09
C PHE A 173 -3.20 -3.14 12.23
N GLU A 174 -4.19 -2.66 11.46
CA GLU A 174 -5.59 -3.12 11.53
C GLU A 174 -5.74 -4.66 11.43
N SER A 175 -4.82 -5.36 10.77
CA SER A 175 -4.84 -6.83 10.67
C SER A 175 -4.32 -7.58 11.91
N VAL A 176 -3.82 -6.86 12.91
CA VAL A 176 -3.21 -7.39 14.13
C VAL A 176 -3.90 -6.81 15.35
N VAL A 177 -3.97 -5.48 15.43
CA VAL A 177 -4.60 -4.75 16.53
C VAL A 177 -4.99 -3.35 16.06
N ALA A 178 -6.18 -2.89 16.49
CA ALA A 178 -6.60 -1.51 16.25
C ALA A 178 -5.79 -0.57 17.17
N ILE A 179 -4.97 0.28 16.56
CA ILE A 179 -4.12 1.24 17.26
C ILE A 179 -4.58 2.68 16.98
N GLU A 180 -4.15 3.63 17.81
CA GLU A 180 -4.44 5.06 17.61
C GLU A 180 -3.13 5.87 17.60
N PRO A 181 -2.35 5.82 16.51
CA PRO A 181 -1.00 6.36 16.50
C PRO A 181 -0.99 7.88 16.67
N LYS A 182 -0.08 8.37 17.51
CA LYS A 182 0.09 9.79 17.81
C LYS A 182 1.54 10.20 17.65
N PHE A 183 1.76 11.28 16.92
CA PHE A 183 3.07 11.90 16.81
C PHE A 183 3.51 12.46 18.16
N VAL A 184 4.77 12.20 18.55
CA VAL A 184 5.35 12.65 19.82
C VAL A 184 6.37 13.75 19.58
N THR A 185 7.43 13.44 18.83
CA THR A 185 8.54 14.37 18.57
C THR A 185 9.32 13.98 17.32
N THR A 186 10.19 14.88 16.86
CA THR A 186 11.21 14.59 15.86
C THR A 186 12.61 14.85 16.37
N GLU A 187 13.55 14.00 15.98
CA GLU A 187 14.98 14.15 16.26
C GLU A 187 15.81 14.04 14.97
N THR A 188 17.01 14.64 14.96
CA THR A 188 18.00 14.46 13.87
C THR A 188 19.28 13.76 14.36
N ASP A 189 19.47 13.67 15.68
CA ASP A 189 20.52 12.87 16.29
C ASP A 189 19.92 11.54 16.79
N PRO A 190 20.35 10.38 16.29
CA PRO A 190 19.86 9.09 16.77
C PRO A 190 20.12 8.87 18.27
N ASN A 191 21.13 9.53 18.86
CA ASN A 191 21.42 9.44 20.30
C ASN A 191 20.36 10.14 21.17
N ALA A 192 19.52 11.00 20.59
CA ALA A 192 18.43 11.65 21.30
C ALA A 192 17.18 10.78 21.45
N LEU A 193 17.10 9.65 20.70
CA LEU A 193 15.97 8.74 20.73
C LEU A 193 15.86 8.02 22.08
N LYS A 194 14.70 8.16 22.73
CA LYS A 194 14.37 7.55 24.03
C LYS A 194 13.16 6.61 23.96
N ILE A 195 13.03 5.90 22.83
CA ILE A 195 11.89 5.01 22.57
C ILE A 195 11.99 3.65 23.29
N THR A 196 13.20 3.23 23.70
CA THR A 196 13.44 1.96 24.38
C THR A 196 14.72 1.99 25.24
N THR A 197 15.04 0.88 25.90
CA THR A 197 16.26 0.70 26.70
C THR A 197 17.47 0.35 25.82
N ALA A 198 18.67 0.66 26.30
CA ALA A 198 19.91 0.48 25.53
C ALA A 198 20.20 -0.97 25.11
N SER A 199 19.72 -1.94 25.88
CA SER A 199 19.87 -3.39 25.64
C SER A 199 18.73 -4.02 24.85
N ASP A 200 17.74 -3.23 24.43
CA ASP A 200 16.60 -3.78 23.70
C ASP A 200 16.93 -4.09 22.24
N ILE A 201 16.15 -4.99 21.65
CA ILE A 201 16.23 -5.33 20.23
C ILE A 201 15.20 -4.50 19.47
N ILE A 202 15.61 -3.92 18.34
CA ILE A 202 14.73 -3.19 17.44
C ILE A 202 14.59 -3.95 16.12
N SER A 203 13.35 -4.11 15.64
CA SER A 203 13.08 -4.57 14.29
C SER A 203 13.08 -3.38 13.33
N LEU A 204 13.91 -3.45 12.30
CA LEU A 204 14.01 -2.42 11.25
C LEU A 204 13.32 -2.92 10.00
N LEU A 205 12.27 -2.20 9.61
CA LEU A 205 11.46 -2.48 8.43
C LEU A 205 11.80 -1.48 7.35
N ASN A 206 12.41 -1.94 6.26
CA ASN A 206 12.83 -1.07 5.16
C ASN A 206 11.75 -1.03 4.09
N VAL A 207 11.27 0.17 3.77
CA VAL A 207 10.31 0.44 2.69
C VAL A 207 11.02 1.25 1.62
N ASN A 208 11.46 0.56 0.57
CA ASN A 208 12.14 1.18 -0.56
C ASN A 208 11.11 1.71 -1.56
N MET A 209 11.25 2.99 -1.91
CA MET A 209 10.37 3.72 -2.80
C MET A 209 11.20 4.29 -3.95
N LYS A 210 10.79 4.00 -5.18
CA LYS A 210 11.51 4.44 -6.37
C LYS A 210 10.60 5.11 -7.38
N THR A 211 11.20 6.00 -8.15
CA THR A 211 10.62 6.63 -9.33
C THR A 211 11.65 6.59 -10.46
N GLU A 212 11.30 7.15 -11.62
CA GLU A 212 12.27 7.35 -12.71
C GLU A 212 13.41 8.30 -12.32
N PHE A 213 13.20 9.18 -11.33
CA PHE A 213 14.10 10.30 -11.02
C PHE A 213 14.94 10.11 -9.75
N TRP A 214 14.48 9.24 -8.83
CA TRP A 214 15.07 9.05 -7.52
C TRP A 214 14.66 7.71 -6.90
N ASP A 215 15.44 7.29 -5.91
CA ASP A 215 15.21 6.13 -5.04
C ASP A 215 15.46 6.55 -3.59
N THR A 216 14.65 6.07 -2.66
CA THR A 216 14.77 6.35 -1.24
C THR A 216 14.19 5.24 -0.38
N THR A 217 14.70 5.12 0.83
CA THR A 217 14.22 4.15 1.81
C THR A 217 13.62 4.89 2.99
N VAL A 218 12.38 4.56 3.33
CA VAL A 218 11.76 4.90 4.62
C VAL A 218 11.89 3.70 5.55
N ARG A 219 12.39 3.90 6.77
CA ARG A 219 12.56 2.81 7.73
C ARG A 219 11.60 2.95 8.90
N ILE A 220 11.02 1.85 9.34
CA ILE A 220 10.22 1.80 10.58
C ILE A 220 10.99 0.95 11.59
N GLY A 221 11.43 1.59 12.66
CA GLY A 221 12.06 0.94 13.81
C GLY A 221 11.03 0.63 14.88
N ILE A 222 10.81 -0.65 15.16
CA ILE A 222 9.88 -1.14 16.17
C ILE A 222 10.67 -1.83 17.27
N PRO A 223 10.87 -1.18 18.44
CA PRO A 223 11.47 -1.83 19.59
C PRO A 223 10.63 -3.02 20.04
N PHE A 224 11.28 -4.08 20.51
CA PHE A 224 10.57 -5.26 21.01
C PHE A 224 9.66 -4.89 22.19
N LEU A 225 10.14 -4.07 23.12
CA LEU A 225 9.34 -3.61 24.26
C LEU A 225 8.06 -2.86 23.83
N SER A 226 8.04 -2.24 22.65
CA SER A 226 6.87 -1.50 22.17
C SER A 226 5.74 -2.38 21.67
N VAL A 227 6.00 -3.66 21.41
CA VAL A 227 5.03 -4.63 20.86
C VAL A 227 4.98 -5.95 21.62
N GLU A 228 5.67 -6.06 22.75
CA GLU A 228 5.81 -7.28 23.56
C GLU A 228 4.45 -7.91 23.90
N GLU A 229 3.48 -7.09 24.30
CA GLU A 229 2.12 -7.52 24.69
C GLU A 229 1.26 -8.02 23.50
N ILE A 230 1.65 -7.73 22.26
CA ILE A 230 0.93 -8.17 21.05
C ILE A 230 1.68 -9.21 20.22
N MET A 231 2.77 -9.76 20.74
CA MET A 231 3.59 -10.76 20.04
C MET A 231 2.79 -12.00 19.61
N ASP A 232 1.85 -12.45 20.45
CA ASP A 232 0.96 -13.58 20.13
C ASP A 232 0.00 -13.29 18.96
N LYS A 233 -0.31 -12.01 18.72
CA LYS A 233 -1.16 -11.57 17.59
C LYS A 233 -0.35 -11.37 16.31
N LEU A 234 0.97 -11.18 16.41
CA LEU A 234 1.89 -11.06 15.28
C LEU A 234 2.20 -12.44 14.67
N THR A 235 1.15 -13.10 14.18
CA THR A 235 1.21 -14.42 13.52
C THR A 235 0.61 -14.34 12.12
N SER A 236 1.11 -15.21 11.22
CA SER A 236 0.67 -15.27 9.83
C SER A 236 -0.84 -15.53 9.66
N GLU A 237 -1.49 -16.18 10.63
CA GLU A 237 -2.92 -16.53 10.58
C GLU A 237 -3.83 -15.30 10.64
N ASN A 238 -3.55 -14.36 11.55
CA ASN A 238 -4.34 -13.12 11.69
C ASN A 238 -4.31 -12.27 10.41
N ILE A 239 -3.16 -12.22 9.73
CA ILE A 239 -2.99 -11.48 8.47
C ILE A 239 -3.85 -12.09 7.35
N VAL A 240 -3.86 -13.42 7.24
CA VAL A 240 -4.62 -14.13 6.21
C VAL A 240 -6.13 -13.98 6.45
N GLU A 241 -6.59 -14.11 7.69
CA GLU A 241 -8.00 -13.92 8.04
C GLU A 241 -8.50 -12.51 7.69
N HIS A 242 -7.78 -11.46 8.09
CA HIS A 242 -8.13 -10.07 7.77
C HIS A 242 -8.12 -9.79 6.26
N SER A 243 -7.19 -10.38 5.50
CA SER A 243 -7.16 -10.24 4.04
C SER A 243 -8.38 -10.87 3.35
N SER A 244 -8.89 -11.96 3.91
CA SER A 244 -10.07 -12.68 3.40
C SER A 244 -11.38 -11.95 3.72
N ASP A 245 -11.47 -11.34 4.90
CA ASP A 245 -12.64 -10.56 5.32
C ASP A 245 -12.74 -9.22 4.60
N LYS A 246 -11.62 -8.51 4.36
CA LYS A 246 -11.63 -7.31 3.50
C LYS A 246 -12.16 -7.62 2.10
N ARG A 247 -11.80 -8.76 1.51
CA ARG A 247 -12.29 -9.15 0.17
C ARG A 247 -13.82 -9.32 0.14
N LYS A 248 -14.42 -9.88 1.19
CA LYS A 248 -15.89 -10.01 1.31
C LYS A 248 -16.57 -8.64 1.48
N LYS A 249 -15.98 -7.76 2.28
CA LYS A 249 -16.52 -6.41 2.56
C LYS A 249 -16.52 -5.51 1.30
N TYR A 250 -15.42 -5.53 0.53
CA TYR A 250 -15.31 -4.79 -0.73
C TYR A 250 -16.38 -5.17 -1.76
N THR A 251 -16.74 -6.45 -1.87
CA THR A 251 -17.79 -6.89 -2.80
C THR A 251 -19.14 -6.29 -2.43
N SER A 252 -19.49 -6.30 -1.14
CA SER A 252 -20.78 -5.77 -0.66
C SER A 252 -20.93 -4.25 -0.83
N GLU A 253 -19.87 -3.47 -0.58
CA GLU A 253 -19.92 -2.00 -0.71
C GLU A 253 -19.99 -1.55 -2.18
N VAL A 254 -19.31 -2.28 -3.07
CA VAL A 254 -19.38 -2.03 -4.52
C VAL A 254 -20.77 -2.38 -5.05
N GLU A 255 -21.36 -3.50 -4.64
CA GLU A 255 -22.73 -3.88 -5.01
C GLU A 255 -23.76 -2.82 -4.59
N VAL A 256 -23.65 -2.29 -3.37
CA VAL A 256 -24.54 -1.22 -2.88
C VAL A 256 -24.41 0.04 -3.74
N LYS A 257 -23.19 0.45 -4.10
CA LYS A 257 -22.96 1.63 -4.95
C LYS A 257 -23.42 1.44 -6.40
N VAL A 258 -23.24 0.24 -6.96
CA VAL A 258 -23.72 -0.09 -8.32
C VAL A 258 -25.25 -0.07 -8.38
N ASN A 259 -25.94 -0.54 -7.32
CA ASN A 259 -27.40 -0.51 -7.23
C ASN A 259 -27.99 0.91 -7.07
N GLN A 260 -27.16 1.92 -6.78
CA GLN A 260 -27.60 3.32 -6.64
C GLN A 260 -27.48 4.13 -7.94
N VAL A 261 -27.01 3.52 -9.03
CA VAL A 261 -26.87 4.22 -10.31
C VAL A 261 -28.22 4.38 -10.99
N TYR A 262 -28.72 5.61 -11.07
CA TYR A 262 -29.93 5.94 -11.83
C TYR A 262 -29.63 5.94 -13.33
N LYS A 263 -30.45 5.21 -14.09
CA LYS A 263 -30.41 5.18 -15.56
C LYS A 263 -31.77 5.60 -16.14
N PRO A 264 -31.79 6.42 -17.20
CA PRO A 264 -33.04 6.83 -17.82
C PRO A 264 -33.69 5.62 -18.49
N VAL A 265 -34.98 5.42 -18.20
CA VAL A 265 -35.81 4.37 -18.79
C VAL A 265 -36.87 5.03 -19.66
N HIS A 266 -36.97 4.60 -20.91
CA HIS A 266 -38.02 5.04 -21.84
C HIS A 266 -38.58 3.86 -22.61
N VAL A 267 -39.81 3.99 -23.09
CA VAL A 267 -40.49 2.97 -23.90
C VAL A 267 -40.91 3.58 -25.21
N ALA A 268 -40.55 2.93 -26.32
CA ALA A 268 -40.96 3.34 -27.64
C ALA A 268 -42.42 2.91 -27.88
N ILE A 269 -43.32 3.88 -28.03
CA ILE A 269 -44.77 3.63 -28.24
C ILE A 269 -45.07 3.32 -29.72
N GLY A 270 -44.14 3.69 -30.61
CA GLY A 270 -44.18 3.36 -32.03
C GLY A 270 -43.05 4.07 -32.77
N GLU A 271 -42.77 3.60 -33.98
CA GLU A 271 -41.80 4.22 -34.88
C GLU A 271 -42.50 4.64 -36.18
N GLN A 272 -42.08 5.77 -36.74
CA GLN A 272 -42.55 6.23 -38.05
C GLN A 272 -41.39 6.75 -38.87
N LYS A 273 -41.34 6.34 -40.14
CA LYS A 273 -40.37 6.87 -41.12
C LYS A 273 -41.03 7.99 -41.89
N MET A 274 -40.42 9.17 -41.88
CA MET A 274 -40.89 10.36 -42.59
C MET A 274 -39.71 11.07 -43.25
N THR A 275 -39.97 11.81 -44.32
CA THR A 275 -38.92 12.60 -44.98
C THR A 275 -38.69 13.91 -44.22
N MET A 276 -37.54 14.55 -44.44
CA MET A 276 -37.24 15.83 -43.78
C MET A 276 -38.25 16.93 -44.15
N GLY A 277 -38.75 16.92 -45.39
CA GLY A 277 -39.78 17.86 -45.83
C GLY A 277 -41.12 17.65 -45.13
N ASP A 278 -41.46 16.40 -44.77
CA ASP A 278 -42.68 16.11 -44.01
C ASP A 278 -42.58 16.67 -42.58
N ILE A 279 -41.39 16.60 -41.95
CA ILE A 279 -41.14 17.13 -40.60
C ILE A 279 -41.29 18.64 -40.57
N GLU A 280 -40.80 19.34 -41.59
CA GLU A 280 -40.87 20.81 -41.69
C GLU A 280 -42.32 21.31 -41.84
N GLN A 281 -43.23 20.46 -42.33
CA GLN A 281 -44.63 20.79 -42.58
C GLN A 281 -45.57 20.39 -41.44
N ILE A 282 -45.07 19.83 -40.33
CA ILE A 282 -45.92 19.43 -39.19
C ILE A 282 -46.41 20.68 -38.44
N GLU A 283 -47.72 20.79 -38.29
CA GLU A 283 -48.38 21.84 -37.52
C GLU A 283 -49.12 21.28 -36.30
N GLU A 284 -49.45 22.17 -35.36
CA GLU A 284 -50.25 21.81 -34.19
C GLU A 284 -51.63 21.30 -34.61
N GLY A 285 -51.92 20.04 -34.28
CA GLY A 285 -53.19 19.37 -34.64
C GLY A 285 -53.02 18.23 -35.63
N ASP A 286 -51.83 18.08 -36.23
CA ASP A 286 -51.55 16.98 -37.13
C ASP A 286 -51.52 15.62 -36.43
N ILE A 287 -52.02 14.61 -37.15
CA ILE A 287 -52.09 13.23 -36.66
C ILE A 287 -50.93 12.45 -37.27
N ILE A 288 -50.00 12.01 -36.43
CA ILE A 288 -48.90 11.12 -36.83
C ILE A 288 -49.37 9.67 -36.65
N PRO A 289 -49.67 8.92 -37.73
CA PRO A 289 -50.05 7.54 -37.61
C PRO A 289 -48.82 6.71 -37.19
N LEU A 290 -48.94 6.02 -36.05
CA LEU A 290 -47.95 5.04 -35.61
C LEU A 290 -48.36 3.67 -36.17
N HIS A 291 -47.41 2.91 -36.70
CA HIS A 291 -47.65 1.55 -37.20
C HIS A 291 -47.72 0.49 -36.08
N THR A 292 -48.09 0.91 -34.87
CA THR A 292 -48.13 0.08 -33.66
C THR A 292 -49.54 0.11 -33.08
N LYS A 293 -50.17 -1.06 -32.92
CA LYS A 293 -51.49 -1.16 -32.29
C LYS A 293 -51.35 -1.12 -30.78
N VAL A 294 -52.43 -0.74 -30.10
CA VAL A 294 -52.51 -0.75 -28.63
C VAL A 294 -52.33 -2.17 -28.05
N SER A 295 -52.66 -3.20 -28.84
CA SER A 295 -52.48 -4.60 -28.49
C SER A 295 -51.07 -5.14 -28.71
N ASP A 296 -50.17 -4.36 -29.32
CA ASP A 296 -48.84 -4.82 -29.69
C ASP A 296 -47.86 -4.63 -28.53
N GLU A 297 -46.84 -5.48 -28.50
CA GLU A 297 -45.78 -5.42 -27.50
C GLU A 297 -44.82 -4.26 -27.80
N LEU A 298 -44.50 -3.46 -26.78
CA LEU A 298 -43.64 -2.30 -26.85
C LEU A 298 -42.24 -2.60 -26.31
N LEU A 299 -41.23 -1.95 -26.90
CA LEU A 299 -39.83 -2.12 -26.55
C LEU A 299 -39.40 -1.07 -25.50
N GLY A 300 -38.85 -1.55 -24.39
CA GLY A 300 -38.34 -0.75 -23.28
C GLY A 300 -36.83 -0.66 -23.29
N TYR A 301 -36.32 0.56 -23.15
CA TYR A 301 -34.91 0.88 -23.24
C TYR A 301 -34.39 1.41 -21.91
N VAL A 302 -33.20 0.97 -21.53
CA VAL A 302 -32.42 1.51 -20.41
C VAL A 302 -31.14 2.07 -21.01
N ASP A 303 -30.93 3.37 -20.89
CA ASP A 303 -29.73 4.06 -21.43
C ASP A 303 -29.53 3.81 -22.95
N GLY A 304 -30.63 3.78 -23.70
CA GLY A 304 -30.64 3.56 -25.15
C GLY A 304 -30.47 2.11 -25.61
N LYS A 305 -30.34 1.15 -24.69
CA LYS A 305 -30.31 -0.29 -25.02
C LYS A 305 -31.65 -0.94 -24.72
N HIS A 306 -32.18 -1.69 -25.67
CA HIS A 306 -33.38 -2.50 -25.47
C HIS A 306 -33.11 -3.55 -24.38
N LYS A 307 -33.94 -3.58 -23.35
CA LYS A 307 -33.73 -4.42 -22.16
C LYS A 307 -34.97 -5.14 -21.68
N PHE A 308 -36.16 -4.71 -22.09
CA PHE A 308 -37.39 -5.39 -21.70
C PHE A 308 -38.50 -5.11 -22.68
N ASN A 309 -39.52 -5.95 -22.63
CA ASN A 309 -40.75 -5.75 -23.37
C ASN A 309 -41.92 -5.47 -22.42
N CYS A 310 -42.91 -4.72 -22.90
CA CYS A 310 -44.06 -4.33 -22.09
C CYS A 310 -45.31 -4.03 -22.93
N PHE A 311 -46.48 -3.95 -22.28
CA PHE A 311 -47.72 -3.47 -22.89
C PHE A 311 -48.14 -2.13 -22.29
N ILE A 312 -48.69 -1.25 -23.12
CA ILE A 312 -49.30 -0.02 -22.65
C ILE A 312 -50.64 -0.29 -21.95
N GLY A 313 -50.87 0.36 -20.83
CA GLY A 313 -52.08 0.17 -20.04
C GLY A 313 -52.34 1.33 -19.08
N LYS A 314 -53.20 1.07 -18.11
CA LYS A 314 -53.53 2.00 -17.03
C LYS A 314 -53.53 1.26 -15.69
N ASP A 315 -52.99 1.91 -14.67
CA ASP A 315 -53.10 1.52 -13.27
C ASP A 315 -53.97 2.57 -12.56
N GLY A 316 -55.24 2.23 -12.33
CA GLY A 316 -56.26 3.18 -11.90
C GLY A 316 -56.43 4.33 -12.90
N THR A 317 -56.14 5.56 -12.46
CA THR A 317 -56.21 6.77 -13.30
C THR A 317 -54.90 7.10 -14.02
N ARG A 318 -53.81 6.39 -13.73
CA ARG A 318 -52.47 6.68 -14.27
C ARG A 318 -52.18 5.81 -15.49
N LYS A 319 -51.52 6.38 -16.50
CA LYS A 319 -50.93 5.59 -17.59
C LYS A 319 -49.82 4.72 -17.02
N ALA A 320 -49.79 3.44 -17.39
CA ALA A 320 -48.85 2.47 -16.87
C ALA A 320 -48.35 1.54 -17.98
N LEU A 321 -47.25 0.84 -17.71
CA LEU A 321 -46.67 -0.15 -18.59
C LEU A 321 -46.65 -1.49 -17.85
N LEU A 322 -47.23 -2.52 -18.44
CA LEU A 322 -47.18 -3.88 -17.91
C LEU A 322 -45.90 -4.55 -18.43
N PHE A 323 -44.93 -4.71 -17.54
CA PHE A 323 -43.70 -5.46 -17.82
C PHE A 323 -44.02 -6.92 -18.20
N LYS A 324 -43.33 -7.44 -19.23
CA LYS A 324 -43.50 -8.84 -19.67
C LYS A 324 -42.26 -9.67 -19.45
N SER A 325 -41.15 -9.28 -20.07
CA SER A 325 -39.91 -10.06 -20.02
C SER A 325 -38.70 -9.13 -20.16
N PHE A 326 -37.58 -9.58 -19.61
CA PHE A 326 -36.28 -9.01 -19.93
C PHE A 326 -35.78 -9.56 -21.27
N VAL A 327 -35.00 -8.74 -21.96
CA VAL A 327 -34.27 -9.08 -23.17
C VAL A 327 -32.79 -8.91 -22.82
N GLU A 328 -31.98 -9.94 -23.10
CA GLU A 328 -30.54 -9.99 -22.73
C GLU A 328 -29.74 -8.81 -23.30
#